data_AF-A0A1Q5QUM1-F1
#
_entry.id   AF-A0A1Q5QUM1-F1
#
_cell.length_a   1.000
_cell.length_b   1.000
_cell.length_c   1.000
_cell.angle_alpha   90.00
_cell.angle_beta   90.00
_cell.angle_gamma   90.00
#
_symmetry.space_group_name_H-M   'P 1'
#
loop_
_entity.id
_entity.type
_entity.pdbx_description
1 polymer ?
#
loop_
_entity_poly.entity_id
_entity_poly.type
_entity_poly.pdbx_seq_one_letter_code
_entity_poly.pdbx_strand_id
1 'polypeptide(L)'
;MLEEIADDDPAVVAFLAPPAPVPSSCTKLGLKRAYDELGNWAIVKAAIAADQSVQEEWDLATELRRADPLVQRMIAALGLSDAQVDQLLIRANALV
;
A
#
# COMPACT_ATOMS: atom_id res chain seq x y z
N MET A 1 47.29 -12.51 12.58
CA MET A 1 46.92 -12.94 11.22
C MET A 1 45.41 -13.10 11.23
N LEU A 2 44.73 -12.10 10.68
CA LEU A 2 43.31 -11.98 10.31
C LEU A 2 42.25 -12.64 11.22
N GLU A 3 41.61 -11.81 12.05
CA GLU A 3 40.22 -12.03 12.49
C GLU A 3 39.29 -11.78 11.29
N GLU A 4 38.75 -12.85 10.71
CA GLU A 4 37.64 -12.81 9.76
C GLU A 4 36.34 -12.80 10.57
N ILE A 5 35.88 -11.61 10.95
CA ILE A 5 34.50 -11.42 11.36
C ILE A 5 33.70 -11.28 10.06
N ALA A 6 33.17 -12.39 9.56
CA ALA A 6 32.10 -12.35 8.56
C ALA A 6 30.86 -11.77 9.26
N ASP A 7 30.75 -10.44 9.25
CA ASP A 7 29.57 -9.70 9.69
C ASP A 7 28.47 -9.89 8.62
N ASP A 8 27.92 -11.10 8.56
CA ASP A 8 26.66 -11.42 7.87
C ASP A 8 25.49 -11.05 8.79
N ASP A 9 25.60 -9.93 9.50
CA ASP A 9 24.57 -9.48 10.41
C ASP A 9 23.38 -9.01 9.56
N PRO A 10 22.23 -9.71 9.59
CA PRO A 10 21.09 -9.40 8.71
C PRO A 10 20.55 -7.98 8.99
N ALA A 11 20.88 -7.38 10.13
CA ALA A 11 20.60 -6.00 10.45
C ALA A 11 21.40 -5.00 9.61
N VAL A 12 22.67 -5.30 9.28
CA VAL A 12 23.52 -4.46 8.42
C VAL A 12 23.06 -4.53 6.96
N VAL A 13 22.66 -5.71 6.50
CA VAL A 13 22.10 -5.90 5.15
C VAL A 13 20.77 -5.14 4.97
N ALA A 14 19.90 -5.14 6.00
CA ALA A 14 18.64 -4.41 5.98
C ALA A 14 18.81 -2.87 5.98
N PHE A 15 19.88 -2.34 6.58
CA PHE A 15 20.19 -0.91 6.57
C PHE A 15 20.70 -0.41 5.20
N LEU A 16 21.29 -1.30 4.40
CA LEU A 16 21.87 -0.98 3.09
C LEU A 16 20.91 -1.16 1.91
N ALA A 17 19.76 -1.82 2.11
CA ALA A 17 18.75 -1.95 1.07
C ALA A 17 17.94 -0.64 0.96
N PRO A 18 17.96 0.08 -0.17
CA PRO A 18 17.08 1.23 -0.35
C PRO A 18 15.63 0.78 -0.21
N PRO A 19 14.75 1.56 0.46
CA PRO A 19 13.34 1.23 0.54
C PRO A 19 12.82 0.99 -0.88
N ALA A 20 12.09 -0.10 -1.07
CA ALA A 20 11.50 -0.41 -2.37
C ALA A 20 10.76 0.84 -2.88
N PRO A 21 10.98 1.27 -4.14
CA PRO A 21 10.39 2.49 -4.64
C PRO A 21 8.86 2.37 -4.51
N VAL A 22 8.26 3.30 -3.78
CA VAL A 22 6.81 3.28 -3.58
C VAL A 22 6.16 3.54 -4.94
N PRO A 23 5.31 2.63 -5.42
CA PRO A 23 4.69 2.80 -6.72
C PRO A 23 3.72 3.98 -6.70
N SER A 24 3.81 4.84 -7.73
CA SER A 24 2.97 6.04 -7.87
C SER A 24 1.51 5.71 -8.20
N SER A 25 1.24 4.49 -8.69
CA SER A 25 -0.09 3.96 -8.95
C SER A 25 -0.17 2.47 -8.62
N CYS A 26 -1.39 1.98 -8.50
CA CYS A 26 -1.69 0.56 -8.35
C CYS A 26 -2.98 0.25 -9.12
N THR A 27 -3.20 -1.02 -9.45
CA THR A 27 -4.50 -1.41 -10.02
C THR A 27 -5.55 -1.47 -8.93
N LYS A 28 -6.82 -1.22 -9.29
CA LYS A 28 -7.96 -1.37 -8.37
C LYS A 28 -8.00 -2.75 -7.69
N LEU A 29 -7.68 -3.80 -8.46
CA LEU A 29 -7.68 -5.17 -7.95
C LEU A 29 -6.56 -5.39 -6.92
N GLY A 30 -5.35 -4.90 -7.19
CA GLY A 30 -4.22 -4.99 -6.27
C GLY A 30 -4.50 -4.28 -4.96
N LEU A 31 -5.06 -3.07 -5.03
CA LEU A 31 -5.39 -2.28 -3.84
C LEU A 31 -6.49 -2.95 -3.00
N LYS A 32 -7.54 -3.48 -3.64
CA LYS A 32 -8.56 -4.27 -2.96
C LYS A 32 -7.94 -5.46 -2.23
N ARG A 33 -7.09 -6.25 -2.91
CA ARG A 33 -6.45 -7.43 -2.32
C ARG A 33 -5.56 -7.05 -1.13
N ALA A 34 -4.82 -5.95 -1.22
CA ALA A 34 -4.00 -5.46 -0.12
C ALA A 34 -4.85 -5.06 1.11
N TYR A 35 -5.99 -4.38 0.91
CA TYR A 35 -6.91 -4.10 2.01
C TYR A 35 -7.56 -5.35 2.59
N ASP A 36 -7.81 -6.37 1.76
CA ASP A 36 -8.41 -7.64 2.17
C ASP A 36 -7.44 -8.46 3.04
N GLU A 37 -6.16 -8.52 2.68
CA GLU A 37 -5.11 -9.17 3.49
C GLU A 37 -4.94 -8.52 4.87
N LEU A 38 -5.17 -7.21 4.97
CA LEU A 38 -5.17 -6.48 6.24
C LEU A 38 -6.48 -6.62 7.04
N GLY A 39 -7.50 -7.31 6.49
CA GLY A 39 -8.84 -7.40 7.08
C GLY A 39 -9.63 -6.09 7.06
N ASN A 40 -9.11 -5.06 6.38
CA ASN A 40 -9.66 -3.70 6.40
C ASN A 40 -10.62 -3.42 5.24
N TRP A 41 -10.74 -4.35 4.29
CA TRP A 41 -11.57 -4.15 3.10
C TRP A 41 -13.04 -3.83 3.41
N ALA A 42 -13.62 -4.42 4.46
CA ALA A 42 -15.00 -4.13 4.86
C ALA A 42 -15.20 -2.65 5.26
N ILE A 43 -14.23 -2.08 5.98
CA ILE A 43 -14.25 -0.67 6.41
C ILE A 43 -14.10 0.24 5.19
N VAL A 44 -13.13 -0.04 4.32
CA VAL A 44 -12.88 0.74 3.10
C VAL A 44 -14.09 0.70 2.17
N LYS A 45 -14.68 -0.49 1.97
CA LYS A 45 -15.89 -0.65 1.16
C LYS A 45 -17.07 0.15 1.72
N ALA A 46 -17.26 0.17 3.04
CA ALA A 46 -18.30 0.98 3.66
C ALA A 46 -18.04 2.48 3.48
N ALA A 47 -16.78 2.92 3.59
CA ALA A 47 -16.40 4.32 3.35
C ALA A 47 -16.62 4.76 1.89
N ILE A 48 -16.36 3.88 0.93
CA ILE A 48 -16.66 4.12 -0.50
C ILE A 48 -18.17 4.18 -0.72
N ALA A 49 -18.92 3.21 -0.19
CA ALA A 49 -20.38 3.13 -0.38
C ALA A 49 -21.18 4.23 0.35
N ALA A 50 -20.55 4.94 1.28
CA ALA A 50 -21.17 6.08 1.98
C ALA A 50 -21.42 7.29 1.06
N ASP A 51 -20.75 7.35 -0.09
CA ASP A 51 -20.86 8.44 -1.06
C ASP A 51 -21.00 7.87 -2.47
N GLN A 52 -22.12 8.17 -3.14
CA GLN A 52 -22.44 7.57 -4.43
C GLN A 52 -21.47 8.01 -5.54
N SER A 53 -20.93 9.22 -5.47
CA SER A 53 -19.92 9.68 -6.43
C SER A 53 -18.61 8.93 -6.24
N VAL A 54 -18.17 8.75 -4.99
CA VAL A 54 -16.96 7.98 -4.65
C VAL A 54 -17.11 6.52 -5.06
N GLN A 55 -18.30 5.94 -4.89
CA GLN A 55 -18.60 4.59 -5.35
C GLN A 55 -18.52 4.47 -6.88
N GLU A 56 -19.04 5.44 -7.62
CA GLU A 56 -18.94 5.47 -9.08
C GLU A 56 -17.49 5.63 -9.56
N GLU A 57 -16.71 6.52 -8.94
CA GLU A 57 -15.28 6.68 -9.21
C GLU A 57 -14.52 5.35 -8.99
N TRP A 58 -14.82 4.64 -7.89
CA TRP A 58 -14.25 3.32 -7.63
C TRP A 58 -14.69 2.28 -8.68
N ASP A 59 -15.93 2.30 -9.14
CA ASP A 59 -16.43 1.35 -10.13
C ASP A 59 -15.76 1.54 -11.50
N LEU A 60 -15.56 2.79 -11.91
CA LEU A 60 -14.94 3.15 -13.19
C LEU A 60 -13.41 3.08 -13.18
N ALA A 61 -12.76 3.21 -12.02
CA ALA A 61 -11.31 3.18 -11.91
C ALA A 61 -10.72 1.81 -12.29
N THR A 62 -9.66 1.85 -13.10
CA THR A 62 -8.83 0.68 -13.45
C THR A 62 -7.43 0.79 -12.82
N GLU A 63 -6.85 2.00 -12.88
CA GLU A 63 -5.65 2.42 -12.20
C GLU A 63 -5.97 3.49 -11.15
N LEU A 64 -5.34 3.40 -9.99
CA LEU A 64 -5.47 4.31 -8.87
C LEU A 64 -4.09 4.88 -8.52
N ARG A 65 -3.93 6.20 -8.63
CA ARG A 65 -2.68 6.90 -8.29
C ARG A 65 -2.62 7.19 -6.80
N ARG A 66 -1.42 7.18 -6.20
CA ARG A 66 -1.24 7.54 -4.78
C ARG A 66 -1.82 8.92 -4.47
N ALA A 67 -1.61 9.87 -5.37
CA ALA A 67 -2.12 11.24 -5.23
C ALA A 67 -3.61 11.39 -5.55
N ASP A 68 -4.30 10.32 -5.91
CA ASP A 68 -5.71 10.37 -6.28
C ASP A 68 -6.60 10.62 -5.04
N PRO A 69 -7.58 11.54 -5.11
CA PRO A 69 -8.49 11.82 -4.00
C PRO A 69 -9.21 10.58 -3.46
N LEU A 70 -9.55 9.61 -4.33
CA LEU A 70 -10.19 8.36 -3.93
C LEU A 70 -9.26 7.53 -3.03
N VAL A 71 -7.98 7.42 -3.42
CA VAL A 71 -6.96 6.70 -2.64
C VAL A 71 -6.71 7.38 -1.30
N GLN A 72 -6.58 8.71 -1.29
CA GLN A 72 -6.42 9.48 -0.05
C GLN A 72 -7.62 9.31 0.89
N ARG A 73 -8.84 9.24 0.35
CA ARG A 73 -10.05 9.00 1.15
C ARG A 73 -10.09 7.60 1.77
N MET A 74 -9.70 6.57 1.01
CA MET A 74 -9.62 5.19 1.53
C MET A 74 -8.57 5.06 2.65
N ILE A 75 -7.42 5.70 2.49
CA ILE A 75 -6.35 5.75 3.49
C ILE A 75 -6.83 6.48 4.76
N ALA A 76 -7.49 7.63 4.59
CA ALA A 76 -8.02 8.43 5.70
C ALA A 76 -9.10 7.69 6.48
N ALA A 77 -9.92 6.86 5.82
CA ALA A 77 -10.95 6.04 6.47
C ALA A 77 -10.38 5.03 7.48
N LEU A 78 -9.12 4.63 7.30
CA LEU A 78 -8.41 3.69 8.18
C LEU A 78 -7.44 4.38 9.14
N GLY A 79 -7.17 5.69 8.97
CA GLY A 79 -6.18 6.42 9.76
C GLY A 79 -4.76 5.89 9.60
N LEU A 80 -4.40 5.40 8.42
CA LEU A 80 -3.06 4.86 8.17
C LEU A 80 -2.01 5.96 8.19
N SER A 81 -0.85 5.67 8.78
CA SER A 81 0.35 6.50 8.69
C SER A 81 0.96 6.43 7.29
N ASP A 82 1.77 7.41 6.90
CA ASP A 82 2.41 7.45 5.56
C ASP A 82 3.23 6.19 5.26
N ALA A 83 3.99 5.69 6.24
CA ALA A 83 4.72 4.42 6.11
C ALA A 83 3.80 3.21 5.89
N GLN A 84 2.61 3.18 6.50
CA GLN A 84 1.63 2.11 6.30
C GLN A 84 0.96 2.21 4.92
N VAL A 85 0.75 3.44 4.43
CA VAL A 85 0.30 3.70 3.06
C VAL A 85 1.32 3.20 2.04
N ASP A 86 2.59 3.47 2.27
CA ASP A 86 3.66 3.00 1.38
C ASP A 86 3.71 1.47 1.32
N GLN A 87 3.64 0.80 2.47
CA GLN A 87 3.58 -0.66 2.53
C GLN A 87 2.34 -1.22 1.84
N LEU A 88 1.18 -0.59 2.02
CA LEU A 88 -0.06 -0.96 1.35
C LEU A 88 0.07 -0.87 -0.18
N LEU A 89 0.65 0.23 -0.69
CA LEU A 89 0.80 0.45 -2.14
C LEU A 89 1.82 -0.49 -2.77
N ILE A 90 2.94 -0.75 -2.08
CA ILE A 90 3.92 -1.76 -2.47
C ILE A 90 3.25 -3.13 -2.53
N ARG A 91 2.49 -3.50 -1.49
CA ARG A 91 1.79 -4.78 -1.42
C ARG A 91 0.74 -4.91 -2.51
N ALA A 92 -0.03 -3.85 -2.78
CA ALA A 92 -1.03 -3.82 -3.83
C ALA A 92 -0.43 -4.11 -5.22
N ASN A 93 0.76 -3.57 -5.50
CA ASN A 93 1.45 -3.82 -6.78
C ASN A 93 2.06 -5.22 -6.86
N ALA A 94 2.39 -5.86 -5.74
CA ALA A 94 2.88 -7.24 -5.71
C ALA A 94 1.78 -8.31 -5.88
N LEU A 95 0.51 -7.91 -5.78
CA LEU A 95 -0.65 -8.83 -5.79
C LEU A 95 -1.35 -8.92 -7.16
N VAL A 96 -0.75 -8.40 -8.24
CA VAL A 96 -1.34 -8.34 -9.59
C VAL A 96 -0.35 -8.69 -10.69
#